data_AF-A0A833Z9W3-F1
#
_entry.id   AF-A0A833Z9W3-F1
#
_cell.length_a   1.000
_cell.length_b   1.000
_cell.length_c   1.000
_cell.angle_alpha   90.00
_cell.angle_beta   90.00
_cell.angle_gamma   90.00
#
_symmetry.space_group_name_H-M   'P 1'
#
loop_
_entity.id
_entity.type
_entity.pdbx_description
1 polymer ?
#
loop_
_entity_poly.entity_id
_entity_poly.type
_entity_poly.pdbx_seq_one_letter_code
_entity_poly.pdbx_strand_id
1 'polypeptide(L)'
;MRPVAEKVDTVRIVHIHSVIILRRSDKRKDRVEISPEQLSAASTEAEMLAELTGRPMRVVGWYHSHPHITVWPSHVDVRTQAMYQMMDQGFVGLIFSCFIEDKNTKTGRVLYTCFQSIQAQKSSEYERIEIPIHIVPHVTIGKVCLESAVELPKILCQEEQDAYRRIHSLTHLDSVTKIHNGSVFTKNLCSQMSAVSGPLLQWLEDRLEQNQQHLQELQQEKEELLQELSSLE
;
A
#
# COMPACT_ATOMS: atom_id res chain seq x y z
N MET A 1 -21.73 2.90 37.48
CA MET A 1 -21.47 3.71 36.27
C MET A 1 -21.08 2.75 35.15
N ARG A 2 -21.90 2.66 34.08
CA ARG A 2 -21.53 1.88 32.90
C ARG A 2 -20.41 2.62 32.15
N PRO A 3 -19.40 1.94 31.59
CA PRO A 3 -18.41 2.60 30.75
C PRO A 3 -19.15 3.12 29.51
N VAL A 4 -19.07 4.43 29.29
CA VAL A 4 -19.48 5.02 28.02
C VAL A 4 -18.44 4.52 27.02
N ALA A 5 -18.82 3.53 26.20
CA ALA A 5 -18.05 3.20 25.02
C ALA A 5 -17.94 4.48 24.19
N GLU A 6 -16.72 5.01 24.04
CA GLU A 6 -16.46 6.09 23.10
C GLU A 6 -16.92 5.59 21.72
N LYS A 7 -18.04 6.15 21.25
CA LYS A 7 -18.66 5.76 20.00
C LYS A 7 -17.74 6.23 18.88
N VAL A 8 -17.40 5.33 17.95
CA VAL A 8 -16.84 5.71 16.65
C VAL A 8 -17.73 6.81 16.07
N ASP A 9 -17.12 7.95 15.74
CA ASP A 9 -17.84 9.08 15.18
C ASP A 9 -18.33 8.73 13.77
N THR A 10 -19.64 8.49 13.63
CA THR A 10 -20.26 8.10 12.37
C THR A 10 -20.33 9.24 11.35
N VAL A 11 -19.88 10.46 11.70
CA VAL A 11 -19.97 11.65 10.85
C VAL A 11 -18.67 11.94 10.11
N ARG A 12 -17.52 11.44 10.60
CA ARG A 12 -16.20 11.73 10.02
C ARG A 12 -15.67 10.53 9.24
N ILE A 13 -15.63 10.67 7.92
CA ILE A 13 -15.20 9.62 6.98
C ILE A 13 -13.85 10.01 6.36
N VAL A 14 -12.89 9.09 6.36
CA VAL A 14 -11.63 9.21 5.63
C VAL A 14 -11.77 8.52 4.28
N HIS A 15 -11.59 9.28 3.19
CA HIS A 15 -11.58 8.74 1.82
C HIS A 15 -10.14 8.60 1.29
N ILE A 16 -9.65 7.36 1.25
CA ILE A 16 -8.32 7.04 0.70
C ILE A 16 -8.44 6.88 -0.82
N HIS A 17 -7.75 7.73 -1.58
CA HIS A 17 -7.83 7.75 -3.05
C HIS A 17 -6.68 7.03 -3.75
N SER A 18 -5.48 7.13 -3.19
CA SER A 18 -4.25 6.50 -3.71
C SER A 18 -3.33 6.14 -2.54
N VAL A 19 -2.26 5.40 -2.83
CA VAL A 19 -1.25 4.97 -1.84
C VAL A 19 0.15 5.22 -2.38
N ILE A 20 1.10 5.48 -1.49
CA ILE A 20 2.52 5.62 -1.82
C ILE A 20 3.25 4.42 -1.23
N ILE A 21 4.00 3.70 -2.06
CA ILE A 21 4.82 2.58 -1.63
C ILE A 21 6.13 3.14 -1.06
N LEU A 22 6.44 2.80 0.18
CA LEU A 22 7.66 3.26 0.85
C LEU A 22 8.69 2.13 0.95
N ARG A 23 9.96 2.50 0.77
CA ARG A 23 11.09 1.62 1.13
C ARG A 23 11.23 1.59 2.65
N ARG A 24 11.32 0.39 3.22
CA ARG A 24 11.56 0.21 4.65
C ARG A 24 13.05 0.15 4.95
N SER A 25 13.56 1.09 5.73
CA SER A 25 14.98 1.17 6.11
C SER A 25 15.36 0.18 7.23
N ASP A 26 14.54 0.06 8.27
CA ASP A 26 14.73 -0.92 9.37
C ASP A 26 13.99 -2.22 9.07
N LYS A 27 14.73 -3.32 8.85
CA LYS A 27 14.15 -4.64 8.51
C LYS A 27 13.92 -5.56 9.70
N ARG A 28 14.10 -5.11 10.95
CA ARG A 28 13.89 -5.93 12.16
C ARG A 28 12.42 -6.36 12.30
N LYS A 29 12.14 -7.48 12.95
CA LYS A 29 10.75 -7.92 13.17
C LYS A 29 9.97 -6.87 13.98
N ASP A 30 8.69 -6.67 13.64
CA ASP A 30 7.72 -5.80 14.36
C ASP A 30 8.09 -4.31 14.43
N ARG A 31 9.12 -3.83 13.71
CA ARG A 31 9.53 -2.41 13.68
C ARG A 31 9.12 -1.72 12.38
N VAL A 32 7.87 -1.29 12.31
CA VAL A 32 7.35 -0.55 11.16
C VAL A 32 7.11 0.90 11.56
N GLU A 33 8.04 1.76 11.18
CA GLU A 33 7.98 3.21 11.40
C GLU A 33 8.28 3.90 10.07
N ILE A 34 7.55 4.98 9.80
CA ILE A 34 7.76 5.85 8.65
C ILE A 34 8.64 7.00 9.13
N SER A 35 9.76 7.24 8.47
CA SER A 35 10.66 8.31 8.89
C SER A 35 10.04 9.69 8.64
N PRO A 36 10.44 10.74 9.38
CA PRO A 36 9.97 12.10 9.13
C PRO A 36 10.24 12.56 7.69
N GLU A 37 11.35 12.14 7.09
CA GLU A 37 11.69 12.44 5.69
C GLU A 37 10.70 11.79 4.72
N GLN A 38 10.27 10.56 5.00
CA GLN A 38 9.26 9.86 4.20
C GLN A 38 7.88 10.49 4.35
N LEU A 39 7.49 10.90 5.56
CA LEU A 39 6.25 11.66 5.78
C LEU A 39 6.27 13.01 5.06
N SER A 40 7.42 13.70 5.08
CA SER A 40 7.60 14.95 4.34
C SER A 40 7.48 14.74 2.84
N ALA A 41 8.14 13.73 2.28
CA ALA A 41 8.06 13.40 0.86
C ALA A 41 6.63 13.02 0.45
N ALA A 42 5.92 12.22 1.26
CA ALA A 42 4.53 11.87 1.04
C ALA A 42 3.59 13.09 1.10
N SER A 43 3.90 14.07 1.96
CA SER A 43 3.14 15.32 2.04
C SER A 43 3.32 16.18 0.79
N THR A 44 4.55 16.30 0.28
CA THR A 44 4.82 16.98 -1.00
C THR A 44 4.12 16.31 -2.17
N GLU A 45 4.10 14.98 -2.21
CA GLU A 45 3.36 14.24 -3.24
C GLU A 45 1.84 14.49 -3.13
N ALA A 46 1.30 14.53 -1.91
CA ALA A 46 -0.12 14.82 -1.70
C ALA A 46 -0.50 16.23 -2.16
N GLU A 47 0.35 17.23 -1.94
CA GLU A 47 0.17 18.60 -2.45
C GLU A 47 0.15 18.63 -3.99
N MET A 48 1.09 17.93 -4.64
CA MET A 48 1.12 17.82 -6.09
C MET A 48 -0.16 17.16 -6.64
N LEU A 49 -0.62 16.08 -6.01
CA LEU A 49 -1.86 15.40 -6.38
C LEU A 49 -3.09 16.29 -6.15
N ALA A 50 -3.07 17.13 -5.13
CA ALA A 50 -4.15 18.07 -4.87
C ALA A 50 -4.29 19.09 -6.00
N GLU A 51 -3.18 19.65 -6.46
CA GLU A 51 -3.14 20.57 -7.61
C GLU A 51 -3.59 19.88 -8.91
N LEU A 52 -3.08 18.66 -9.17
CA LEU A 52 -3.40 17.90 -10.39
C LEU A 52 -4.88 17.49 -10.48
N THR A 53 -5.49 17.12 -9.36
CA THR A 53 -6.86 16.58 -9.33
C THR A 53 -7.91 17.63 -8.97
N GLY A 54 -7.49 18.81 -8.49
CA GLY A 54 -8.39 19.83 -7.94
C GLY A 54 -9.10 19.39 -6.65
N ARG A 55 -8.62 18.34 -5.98
CA ARG A 55 -9.18 17.81 -4.73
C ARG A 55 -8.25 18.12 -3.55
N PRO A 56 -8.76 18.33 -2.33
CA PRO A 56 -7.92 18.59 -1.16
C PRO A 56 -7.24 17.28 -0.68
N MET A 57 -6.19 16.85 -1.38
CA MET A 57 -5.41 15.66 -1.04
C MET A 57 -4.42 15.96 0.09
N ARG A 58 -4.26 15.00 1.00
CA ARG A 58 -3.30 15.02 2.10
C ARG A 58 -2.97 13.60 2.53
N VAL A 59 -1.90 13.43 3.30
CA VAL A 59 -1.64 12.15 3.97
C VAL A 59 -2.68 11.94 5.08
N VAL A 60 -3.39 10.82 5.05
CA VAL A 60 -4.51 10.52 5.98
C VAL A 60 -4.30 9.24 6.79
N GLY A 61 -3.25 8.49 6.51
CA GLY A 61 -3.01 7.21 7.16
C GLY A 61 -1.80 6.50 6.63
N TRP A 62 -1.64 5.27 7.09
CA TRP A 62 -0.53 4.38 6.71
C TRP A 62 -1.02 2.93 6.64
N TYR A 63 -0.24 2.08 5.99
CA TYR A 63 -0.52 0.66 5.93
C TYR A 63 0.75 -0.17 6.02
N HIS A 64 0.63 -1.38 6.55
CA HIS A 64 1.67 -2.40 6.50
C HIS A 64 1.06 -3.81 6.38
N SER A 65 1.93 -4.81 6.20
CA SER A 65 1.51 -6.18 6.04
C SER A 65 2.05 -7.11 7.14
N HIS A 66 1.23 -8.11 7.44
CA HIS A 66 1.42 -9.15 8.45
C HIS A 66 1.49 -10.51 7.74
N PRO A 67 2.64 -10.88 7.13
CA PRO A 67 2.78 -12.16 6.45
C PRO A 67 2.74 -13.31 7.47
N HIS A 68 1.90 -14.32 7.22
CA HIS A 68 1.75 -15.52 8.05
C HIS A 68 1.36 -15.28 9.52
N ILE A 69 0.92 -14.07 9.87
CA ILE A 69 0.47 -13.71 11.23
C ILE A 69 -0.90 -13.05 11.17
N THR A 70 -1.57 -12.94 12.32
CA THR A 70 -2.94 -12.41 12.40
C THR A 70 -3.01 -10.94 11.97
N VAL A 71 -4.19 -10.53 11.49
CA VAL A 71 -4.47 -9.14 11.07
C VAL A 71 -4.52 -8.13 12.21
N TRP A 72 -4.57 -8.60 13.46
CA TRP A 72 -4.66 -7.72 14.63
C TRP A 72 -3.37 -6.93 14.86
N PRO A 73 -3.47 -5.63 15.21
CA PRO A 73 -2.30 -4.80 15.50
C PRO A 73 -1.58 -5.32 16.75
N SER A 74 -0.25 -5.33 16.69
CA SER A 74 0.60 -5.57 17.84
C SER A 74 0.63 -4.35 18.78
N HIS A 75 1.20 -4.53 19.97
CA HIS A 75 1.40 -3.41 20.91
C HIS A 75 2.32 -2.32 20.33
N VAL A 76 3.24 -2.69 19.43
CA VAL A 76 4.11 -1.74 18.73
C VAL A 76 3.27 -0.94 17.72
N ASP A 77 2.41 -1.61 16.94
CA ASP A 77 1.56 -0.94 15.95
C ASP A 77 0.61 0.07 16.61
N VAL A 78 -0.01 -0.28 17.74
CA VAL A 78 -0.88 0.62 18.51
C VAL A 78 -0.09 1.82 19.04
N ARG A 79 1.13 1.61 19.54
CA ARG A 79 1.96 2.73 20.01
C ARG A 79 2.38 3.65 18.86
N THR A 80 2.79 3.09 17.73
CA THR A 80 3.17 3.85 16.53
C THR A 80 1.97 4.63 15.98
N GLN A 81 0.80 4.01 15.93
CA GLN A 81 -0.44 4.67 15.54
C GLN A 81 -0.80 5.83 16.48
N ALA A 82 -0.64 5.66 17.80
CA ALA A 82 -0.83 6.73 18.77
C ALA A 82 0.15 7.90 18.54
N MET A 83 1.40 7.62 18.18
CA MET A 83 2.39 8.66 17.83
C MET A 83 1.96 9.46 16.59
N TYR A 84 1.48 8.80 15.52
CA TYR A 84 0.96 9.54 14.35
C TYR A 84 -0.30 10.34 14.68
N GLN A 85 -1.17 9.84 15.57
CA GLN A 85 -2.34 10.58 16.03
C GLN A 85 -1.99 11.84 16.83
N MET A 86 -0.80 11.92 17.44
CA MET A 86 -0.31 13.18 18.02
C MET A 86 -0.09 14.26 16.96
N MET A 87 0.20 13.88 15.71
CA MET A 87 0.37 14.79 14.58
C MET A 87 -0.97 15.11 13.91
N ASP A 88 -1.81 14.10 13.68
CA ASP A 88 -3.16 14.26 13.14
C ASP A 88 -4.13 13.26 13.78
N GLN A 89 -5.11 13.77 14.53
CA GLN A 89 -6.12 12.94 15.19
C GLN A 89 -6.98 12.13 14.20
N GLY A 90 -7.07 12.55 12.93
CA GLY A 90 -7.77 11.84 11.86
C GLY A 90 -6.94 10.74 11.18
N PHE A 91 -5.69 10.52 11.60
CA PHE A 91 -4.80 9.54 10.98
C PHE A 91 -5.24 8.11 11.28
N VAL A 92 -5.26 7.24 10.29
CA VAL A 92 -5.70 5.84 10.43
C VAL A 92 -4.61 4.84 10.02
N GLY A 93 -4.58 3.69 10.67
CA GLY A 93 -3.68 2.58 10.33
C GLY A 93 -4.42 1.42 9.69
N LEU A 94 -3.87 0.85 8.62
CA LEU A 94 -4.39 -0.36 7.96
C LEU A 94 -3.39 -1.51 8.05
N ILE A 95 -3.89 -2.72 8.26
CA ILE A 95 -3.06 -3.93 8.30
C ILE A 95 -3.60 -4.94 7.32
N PHE A 96 -2.72 -5.51 6.51
CA PHE A 96 -3.02 -6.60 5.58
C PHE A 96 -2.33 -7.89 6.02
N SER A 97 -3.11 -8.88 6.46
CA SER A 97 -2.61 -10.22 6.75
C SER A 97 -2.63 -11.07 5.49
N CYS A 98 -1.44 -11.49 5.06
CA CYS A 98 -1.23 -12.19 3.79
C CYS A 98 -0.64 -13.58 4.03
N PHE A 99 -0.81 -14.47 3.04
CA PHE A 99 -0.28 -15.83 3.06
C PHE A 99 -0.76 -16.66 4.26
N ILE A 100 -2.03 -16.46 4.66
CA ILE A 100 -2.68 -17.31 5.65
C ILE A 100 -3.23 -18.53 4.94
N GLU A 101 -2.74 -19.70 5.30
CA GLU A 101 -3.17 -20.97 4.71
C GLU A 101 -3.59 -21.92 5.83
N ASP A 102 -4.82 -22.41 5.76
CA ASP A 102 -5.24 -23.54 6.58
C ASP A 102 -4.77 -24.83 5.89
N LYS A 103 -3.74 -25.47 6.44
CA LYS A 103 -3.14 -26.69 5.89
C LYS A 103 -4.12 -27.87 5.82
N ASN A 104 -5.13 -27.90 6.68
CA ASN A 104 -6.11 -28.98 6.71
C ASN A 104 -7.16 -28.81 5.61
N THR A 105 -7.59 -27.57 5.36
CA THR A 105 -8.63 -27.27 4.35
C THR A 105 -8.06 -26.82 3.00
N LYS A 106 -6.74 -26.59 2.92
CA LYS A 106 -6.04 -25.99 1.77
C LYS A 106 -6.66 -24.65 1.34
N THR A 107 -7.16 -23.89 2.30
CA THR A 107 -7.82 -22.61 2.04
C THR A 107 -6.85 -21.46 2.31
N GLY A 108 -6.53 -20.70 1.26
CA GLY A 108 -5.81 -19.43 1.38
C GLY A 108 -6.74 -18.30 1.84
N ARG A 109 -6.26 -17.43 2.71
CA ARG A 109 -6.99 -16.26 3.21
C ARG A 109 -6.10 -15.01 3.15
N VAL A 110 -6.72 -13.90 2.79
CA VAL A 110 -6.17 -12.55 2.93
C VAL A 110 -7.17 -11.78 3.79
N LEU A 111 -6.69 -11.16 4.86
CA LEU A 111 -7.52 -10.38 5.77
C LEU A 111 -6.99 -8.96 5.86
N TYR A 112 -7.88 -8.00 6.08
CA TYR A 112 -7.49 -6.60 6.31
C TYR A 112 -8.32 -5.99 7.43
N THR A 113 -7.73 -5.01 8.13
CA THR A 113 -8.40 -4.25 9.20
C THR A 113 -7.90 -2.81 9.21
N CYS A 114 -8.64 -1.94 9.89
CA CYS A 114 -8.33 -0.52 10.07
C CYS A 114 -8.57 -0.18 11.53
N PHE A 115 -7.66 0.61 12.07
CA PHE A 115 -7.67 0.93 13.48
C PHE A 115 -7.13 2.33 13.75
N GLN A 116 -7.53 2.84 14.90
CA GLN A 116 -6.89 3.95 15.60
C GLN A 116 -6.47 3.48 16.99
N SER A 117 -5.80 4.37 17.71
CA SER A 117 -5.39 4.17 19.09
C SER A 117 -6.07 5.20 19.99
N ILE A 118 -6.53 4.75 21.15
CA ILE A 118 -7.14 5.57 22.21
C ILE A 118 -6.37 5.38 23.50
N GLN A 119 -6.27 6.43 24.32
CA GLN A 119 -5.64 6.32 25.63
C GLN A 119 -6.57 5.59 26.60
N ALA A 120 -6.08 4.54 27.26
CA ALA A 120 -6.87 3.80 28.23
C ALA A 120 -7.27 4.69 29.42
N GLN A 121 -8.52 4.58 29.87
CA GLN A 121 -9.06 5.45 30.94
C GLN A 121 -8.36 5.32 32.31
N LYS A 122 -7.57 4.27 32.51
CA LYS A 122 -6.94 3.92 33.80
C LYS A 122 -5.42 3.71 33.74
N SER A 123 -4.80 3.85 32.57
CA SER A 123 -3.35 3.67 32.40
C SER A 123 -2.79 4.67 31.39
N SER A 124 -1.47 4.85 31.40
CA SER A 124 -0.77 5.60 30.34
C SER A 124 -0.58 4.76 29.06
N GLU A 125 -1.28 3.63 28.93
CA GLU A 125 -1.18 2.75 27.78
C GLU A 125 -2.25 3.08 26.74
N TYR A 126 -1.94 2.75 25.47
CA TYR A 126 -2.85 2.92 24.35
C TYR A 126 -3.52 1.60 24.01
N GLU A 127 -4.82 1.65 23.75
CA GLU A 127 -5.64 0.53 23.30
C GLU A 127 -6.06 0.75 21.84
N ARG A 128 -6.24 -0.34 21.09
CA ARG A 128 -6.76 -0.26 19.72
C ARG A 128 -8.27 0.01 19.74
N ILE A 129 -8.72 0.84 18.81
CA ILE A 129 -10.13 0.95 18.43
C ILE A 129 -10.27 0.58 16.96
N GLU A 130 -11.26 -0.25 16.65
CA GLU A 130 -11.52 -0.69 15.27
C GLU A 130 -12.34 0.36 14.53
N ILE A 131 -11.94 0.67 13.30
CA ILE A 131 -12.64 1.62 12.43
C ILE A 131 -13.31 0.84 11.29
N PRO A 132 -14.62 1.02 11.06
CA PRO A 132 -15.31 0.42 9.92
C PRO A 132 -14.67 0.83 8.59
N ILE A 133 -14.43 -0.15 7.71
CA ILE A 133 -13.88 0.08 6.37
C ILE A 133 -14.92 -0.31 5.33
N HIS A 134 -15.02 0.50 4.29
CA HIS A 134 -15.79 0.18 3.10
C HIS A 134 -14.92 0.36 1.85
N ILE A 135 -14.93 -0.64 0.97
CA ILE A 135 -14.29 -0.53 -0.34
C ILE A 135 -15.30 0.06 -1.30
N VAL A 136 -15.02 1.26 -1.80
CA VAL A 136 -15.86 1.91 -2.81
C VAL A 136 -15.49 1.33 -4.18
N PRO A 137 -16.43 0.75 -4.94
CA PRO A 137 -16.14 0.20 -6.25
C PRO A 137 -15.72 1.31 -7.21
N HIS A 138 -14.61 1.08 -7.92
CA HIS A 138 -14.13 1.96 -8.98
C HIS A 138 -13.71 1.08 -10.16
N VAL A 139 -14.42 1.18 -11.29
CA VAL A 139 -14.34 0.21 -12.40
C VAL A 139 -13.00 0.29 -13.13
N THR A 140 -12.50 1.51 -13.34
CA THR A 140 -11.21 1.75 -14.02
C THR A 140 -10.08 1.92 -13.01
N ILE A 141 -8.83 1.77 -13.43
CA ILE A 141 -7.68 2.11 -12.58
C ILE A 141 -7.27 3.53 -12.92
N GLY A 142 -7.34 4.43 -11.92
CA GLY A 142 -6.89 5.81 -12.08
C GLY A 142 -5.39 5.90 -12.33
N LYS A 143 -4.96 6.92 -13.08
CA LYS A 143 -3.55 7.15 -13.45
C LYS A 143 -2.61 7.13 -12.23
N VAL A 144 -2.97 7.84 -11.17
CA VAL A 144 -2.17 7.94 -9.93
C VAL A 144 -1.92 6.57 -9.30
N CYS A 145 -2.95 5.71 -9.25
CA CYS A 145 -2.83 4.36 -8.70
C CYS A 145 -1.97 3.47 -9.61
N LEU A 146 -2.07 3.61 -10.93
CA LEU A 146 -1.25 2.87 -11.88
C LEU A 146 0.23 3.28 -11.77
N GLU A 147 0.50 4.59 -11.73
CA GLU A 147 1.86 5.13 -11.52
C GLU A 147 2.44 4.61 -10.21
N SER A 148 1.67 4.67 -9.11
CA SER A 148 2.10 4.14 -7.81
C SER A 148 2.38 2.63 -7.83
N ALA A 149 1.59 1.85 -8.59
CA ALA A 149 1.79 0.42 -8.71
C ALA A 149 3.09 0.05 -9.46
N VAL A 150 3.43 0.80 -10.51
CA VAL A 150 4.67 0.57 -11.28
C VAL A 150 5.94 1.12 -10.63
N GLU A 151 5.82 1.84 -9.51
CA GLU A 151 6.98 2.26 -8.70
C GLU A 151 7.59 1.11 -7.90
N LEU A 152 6.85 0.05 -7.56
CA LEU A 152 7.36 -1.04 -6.71
C LEU A 152 8.65 -1.68 -7.25
N PRO A 153 8.74 -2.10 -8.54
CA PRO A 153 9.99 -2.64 -9.08
C PRO A 153 11.16 -1.65 -9.03
N LYS A 154 10.89 -0.34 -9.24
CA LYS A 154 11.93 0.69 -9.19
C LYS A 154 12.48 0.85 -7.78
N ILE A 155 11.61 0.87 -6.77
CA ILE A 155 11.98 0.94 -5.36
C ILE A 155 12.86 -0.26 -4.96
N LEU A 156 12.44 -1.48 -5.34
CA LEU A 156 13.19 -2.71 -5.04
C LEU A 156 14.57 -2.74 -5.71
N CYS A 157 14.65 -2.28 -6.96
CA CYS A 157 15.91 -2.19 -7.69
C CYS A 157 16.85 -1.14 -7.09
N GLN A 158 16.32 0.05 -6.77
CA GLN A 158 17.08 1.10 -6.10
C GLN A 158 17.63 0.63 -4.74
N GLU A 159 16.85 -0.16 -4.01
CA GLU A 159 17.27 -0.72 -2.74
C GLU A 159 18.51 -1.63 -2.86
N GLU A 160 18.52 -2.54 -3.83
CA GLU A 160 19.67 -3.40 -4.12
C GLU A 160 20.85 -2.60 -4.63
N GLN A 161 20.62 -1.61 -5.50
CA GLN A 161 21.67 -0.73 -6.01
C GLN A 161 22.36 0.05 -4.89
N ASP A 162 21.60 0.60 -3.94
CA ASP A 162 22.19 1.33 -2.81
C ASP A 162 22.98 0.41 -1.89
N ALA A 163 22.50 -0.83 -1.66
CA ALA A 163 23.24 -1.82 -0.90
C ALA A 163 24.55 -2.20 -1.60
N TYR A 164 24.51 -2.42 -2.91
CA TYR A 164 25.68 -2.73 -3.72
C TYR A 164 26.68 -1.57 -3.75
N ARG A 165 26.23 -0.32 -3.95
CA ARG A 165 27.08 0.89 -3.92
C ARG A 165 27.79 1.05 -2.58
N ARG A 166 27.11 0.81 -1.44
CA ARG A 166 27.74 0.86 -0.11
C ARG A 166 28.87 -0.14 0.03
N ILE A 167 28.69 -1.37 -0.44
CA ILE A 167 29.74 -2.39 -0.40
C ILE A 167 30.86 -2.05 -1.39
N HIS A 168 30.52 -1.57 -2.58
CA HIS A 168 31.48 -1.19 -3.61
C HIS A 168 32.37 0.00 -3.19
N SER A 169 31.88 0.86 -2.28
CA SER A 169 32.66 1.97 -1.70
C SER A 169 33.85 1.49 -0.85
N LEU A 170 33.85 0.22 -0.41
CA LEU A 170 34.96 -0.38 0.32
C LEU A 170 36.08 -0.76 -0.65
N THR A 171 37.00 0.18 -0.88
CA THR A 171 38.07 0.06 -1.88
C THR A 171 39.05 -1.09 -1.62
N HIS A 172 39.20 -1.49 -0.35
CA HIS A 172 40.13 -2.52 0.12
C HIS A 172 39.69 -3.97 -0.18
N LEU A 173 38.47 -4.19 -0.69
CA LEU A 173 38.00 -5.53 -1.03
C LEU A 173 38.80 -6.13 -2.19
N ASP A 174 39.15 -7.41 -2.07
CA ASP A 174 39.85 -8.16 -3.11
C ASP A 174 38.94 -8.41 -4.32
N SER A 175 39.57 -8.74 -5.45
CA SER A 175 38.87 -8.93 -6.72
C SER A 175 37.89 -10.12 -6.70
N VAL A 176 38.18 -11.19 -5.96
CA VAL A 176 37.30 -12.36 -5.86
C VAL A 176 36.04 -11.99 -5.07
N THR A 177 36.19 -11.25 -3.98
CA THR A 177 35.06 -10.71 -3.21
C THR A 177 34.21 -9.76 -4.07
N LYS A 178 34.82 -8.90 -4.89
CA LYS A 178 34.09 -8.03 -5.82
C LYS A 178 33.28 -8.83 -6.85
N ILE A 179 33.84 -9.90 -7.42
CA ILE A 179 33.13 -10.80 -8.35
C ILE A 179 31.96 -11.50 -7.65
N HIS A 180 32.18 -11.99 -6.42
CA HIS A 180 31.13 -12.61 -5.62
C HIS A 180 29.96 -11.64 -5.37
N ASN A 181 30.26 -10.43 -4.89
CA ASN A 181 29.25 -9.40 -4.63
C ASN A 181 28.49 -9.02 -5.90
N GLY A 182 29.19 -8.91 -7.05
CA GLY A 182 28.56 -8.68 -8.35
C GLY A 182 27.60 -9.80 -8.75
N SER A 183 27.99 -11.05 -8.50
CA SER A 183 27.15 -12.23 -8.80
C SER A 183 25.91 -12.28 -7.91
N VAL A 184 26.03 -11.95 -6.62
CA VAL A 184 24.89 -11.82 -5.70
C VAL A 184 23.95 -10.70 -6.15
N PHE A 185 24.48 -9.54 -6.51
CA PHE A 185 23.68 -8.43 -7.03
C PHE A 185 22.90 -8.80 -8.29
N THR A 186 23.56 -9.42 -9.28
CA THR A 186 22.90 -9.91 -10.50
C THR A 186 21.81 -10.94 -10.17
N LYS A 187 22.10 -11.90 -9.28
CA LYS A 187 21.12 -12.89 -8.83
C LYS A 187 19.88 -12.22 -8.22
N ASN A 188 20.07 -11.24 -7.33
CA ASN A 188 18.98 -10.54 -6.67
C ASN A 188 18.11 -9.76 -7.67
N LEU A 189 18.73 -9.02 -8.60
CA LEU A 189 18.00 -8.31 -9.64
C LEU A 189 17.22 -9.26 -10.57
N CYS A 190 17.83 -10.37 -10.99
CA CYS A 190 17.12 -11.37 -11.80
C CYS A 190 15.94 -11.97 -11.04
N SER A 191 16.09 -12.23 -9.73
CA SER A 191 15.00 -12.70 -8.89
C SER A 191 13.86 -11.69 -8.78
N GLN A 192 14.16 -10.40 -8.59
CA GLN A 192 13.15 -9.34 -8.54
C GLN A 192 12.43 -9.19 -9.88
N MET A 193 13.16 -9.22 -10.99
CA MET A 193 12.58 -9.13 -12.32
C MET A 193 11.64 -10.31 -12.60
N SER A 194 12.04 -11.53 -12.26
CA SER A 194 11.20 -12.72 -12.46
C SER A 194 9.98 -12.77 -11.53
N ALA A 195 10.10 -12.29 -10.30
CA ALA A 195 9.03 -12.41 -9.30
C ALA A 195 8.09 -11.21 -9.24
N VAL A 196 8.52 -10.03 -9.72
CA VAL A 196 7.76 -8.77 -9.62
C VAL A 196 7.53 -8.16 -10.99
N SER A 197 8.60 -7.76 -11.69
CA SER A 197 8.47 -7.01 -12.95
C SER A 197 7.80 -7.81 -14.07
N GLY A 198 8.16 -9.08 -14.23
CA GLY A 198 7.60 -9.97 -15.25
C GLY A 198 6.09 -10.18 -15.06
N PRO A 199 5.63 -10.66 -13.89
CA PRO A 199 4.20 -10.79 -13.61
C PRO A 199 3.43 -9.46 -13.70
N LEU A 200 4.03 -8.34 -13.28
CA LEU A 200 3.40 -7.03 -13.41
C LEU A 200 3.21 -6.62 -14.87
N LEU A 201 4.23 -6.80 -15.72
CA LEU A 201 4.14 -6.51 -17.15
C LEU A 201 3.08 -7.38 -17.83
N GLN A 202 3.09 -8.69 -17.56
CA GLN A 202 2.08 -9.61 -18.08
C GLN A 202 0.67 -9.15 -17.71
N TRP A 203 0.44 -8.82 -16.43
CA TRP A 203 -0.87 -8.34 -15.99
C TRP A 203 -1.29 -7.02 -16.67
N LEU A 204 -0.35 -6.10 -16.93
CA LEU A 204 -0.65 -4.86 -17.65
C LEU A 204 -1.05 -5.12 -19.11
N GLU A 205 -0.36 -6.04 -19.79
CA GLU A 205 -0.68 -6.45 -21.15
C GLU A 205 -2.04 -7.15 -21.22
N ASP A 206 -2.28 -8.12 -20.33
CA ASP A 206 -3.57 -8.82 -20.23
C ASP A 206 -4.72 -7.83 -19.96
N ARG A 207 -4.50 -6.85 -19.07
CA ARG A 207 -5.49 -5.82 -18.76
C ARG A 207 -5.74 -4.90 -19.94
N LEU A 208 -4.72 -4.59 -20.75
CA LEU A 208 -4.89 -3.79 -21.95
C LEU A 208 -5.77 -4.51 -22.97
N GLU A 209 -5.55 -5.81 -23.18
CA GLU A 209 -6.38 -6.65 -24.04
C GLU A 209 -7.84 -6.70 -23.54
N GLN A 210 -8.04 -6.91 -22.23
CA GLN A 210 -9.38 -6.86 -21.61
C GLN A 210 -10.08 -5.52 -21.83
N ASN A 211 -9.36 -4.40 -21.68
CA ASN A 211 -9.94 -3.08 -21.90
C ASN A 211 -10.31 -2.85 -23.37
N GLN A 212 -9.53 -3.38 -24.31
CA GLN A 212 -9.84 -3.30 -25.75
C GLN A 212 -11.10 -4.09 -26.08
N GLN A 213 -11.22 -5.31 -25.56
CA GLN A 213 -12.43 -6.13 -25.71
C GLN A 213 -13.66 -5.43 -25.11
N HIS A 214 -13.53 -4.93 -23.88
CA HIS A 214 -14.61 -4.23 -23.20
C HIS A 214 -15.03 -2.94 -23.93
N LEU A 215 -14.09 -2.23 -24.54
CA LEU A 215 -14.39 -1.04 -25.35
C LEU A 215 -15.23 -1.39 -26.58
N GLN A 216 -14.99 -2.53 -27.23
CA GLN A 216 -15.80 -2.98 -28.36
C GLN A 216 -17.23 -3.30 -27.93
N GLU A 217 -17.39 -4.01 -26.81
CA GLU A 217 -18.71 -4.33 -26.24
C GLU A 217 -19.50 -3.06 -25.89
N LEU A 218 -18.87 -2.10 -25.20
CA LEU A 218 -19.50 -0.83 -24.85
C LEU A 218 -19.85 0.01 -26.09
N GLN A 219 -19.05 -0.06 -27.14
CA GLN A 219 -19.31 0.67 -28.38
C GLN A 219 -20.51 0.07 -29.12
N GLN A 220 -20.63 -1.26 -29.14
CA GLN A 220 -21.80 -1.94 -29.69
C GLN A 220 -23.06 -1.60 -28.89
N GLU A 221 -23.01 -1.71 -27.55
CA GLU A 221 -24.13 -1.37 -26.68
C GLU A 221 -24.59 0.08 -26.87
N LYS A 222 -23.63 1.01 -27.00
CA LYS A 222 -23.92 2.41 -27.31
C LYS A 222 -24.67 2.57 -28.64
N GLU A 223 -24.27 1.86 -29.68
CA GLU A 223 -24.92 1.93 -31.00
C GLU A 223 -26.35 1.37 -30.96
N GLU A 224 -26.57 0.25 -30.27
CA GLU A 224 -27.89 -0.35 -30.07
C GLU A 224 -28.83 0.61 -29.31
N LEU A 225 -28.36 1.20 -28.21
CA LEU A 225 -29.14 2.15 -27.42
C LEU A 225 -29.47 3.45 -28.18
N LEU A 226 -28.56 3.94 -29.02
CA LEU A 226 -28.82 5.12 -29.85
C LEU A 226 -29.88 4.83 -30.91
N GLN A 227 -29.88 3.64 -31.50
CA GLN A 227 -30.91 3.22 -32.45
C GLN A 227 -32.28 3.13 -31.77
N GLU A 228 -32.35 2.48 -30.60
CA GLU A 228 -33.59 2.37 -29.83
C GLU A 228 -34.14 3.76 -29.46
N LEU A 229 -33.28 4.66 -28.96
CA LEU A 229 -33.68 6.01 -28.61
C LEU A 229 -34.21 6.79 -29.82
N SER A 230 -33.55 6.69 -30.97
CA SER A 230 -33.99 7.35 -32.22
C SER A 230 -35.33 6.82 -32.74
N SER A 231 -35.71 5.59 -32.38
CA SER A 231 -36.98 4.98 -32.77
C SER A 231 -38.17 5.43 -31.91
N LEU A 232 -37.90 6.09 -30.78
CA LEU A 232 -38.89 6.61 -29.84
C LEU A 232 -39.26 8.09 -30.11
N GLU A 233 -38.50 8.79 -30.96
CA GLU A 233 -38.80 10.15 -31.47
C GLU A 233 -39.61 10.11 -32.76
#